data_AF-A0A7J7C1Q8-F1
#
_entry.id   AF-A0A7J7C1Q8-F1
#
_cell.length_a   1.000
_cell.length_b   1.000
_cell.length_c   1.000
_cell.angle_alpha   90.00
_cell.angle_beta   90.00
_cell.angle_gamma   90.00
#
_symmetry.space_group_name_H-M   'P 1'
#
loop_
_entity.id
_entity.type
_entity.pdbx_description
1 polymer ?
#
loop_
_entity_poly.entity_id
_entity_poly.type
_entity_poly.pdbx_seq_one_letter_code
_entity_poly.pdbx_strand_id
1 'polypeptide(L)'
;MSWVSAKATLEASRLTEFFILRTGMTAFGKACYRNNHDLVPNLAAKLEALRDEYMRFAVGKCLSVLREYGSAVETITDILLGKGEIKAAEIWDIYKRAPRIPQPAGNPVDEYGALIYAGRWGIHGITVHGRVTFAPGNVGFSTFGAPRPMSTKIVSDATWKLIDDAWDKRIQELRDESSRKIEEEKEKPQLLMASHFL
;
A
#
# COMPACT_ATOMS: atom_id res chain seq x y z
N MET A 1 17.17 2.67 2.23
CA MET A 1 16.10 3.39 2.94
C MET A 1 16.62 4.27 4.08
N SER A 2 17.90 4.66 4.08
CA SER A 2 18.55 5.33 5.22
C SER A 2 18.11 6.78 5.48
N TRP A 3 17.28 7.38 4.62
CA TRP A 3 16.82 8.76 4.75
C TRP A 3 15.39 8.91 5.30
N VAL A 4 14.63 7.82 5.40
CA VAL A 4 13.28 7.83 5.99
C VAL A 4 13.38 7.32 7.42
N SER A 5 12.78 8.04 8.37
CA SER A 5 12.73 7.63 9.78
C SER A 5 12.13 6.24 9.95
N ALA A 6 12.73 5.44 10.85
CA ALA A 6 12.24 4.10 11.18
C ALA A 6 10.79 4.11 11.71
N LYS A 7 10.38 5.19 12.38
CA LYS A 7 9.00 5.36 12.84
C LYS A 7 8.04 5.54 11.66
N ALA A 8 8.41 6.40 10.71
CA ALA A 8 7.60 6.67 9.52
C ALA A 8 7.46 5.43 8.63
N THR A 9 8.54 4.64 8.46
CA THR A 9 8.47 3.39 7.70
C THR A 9 7.60 2.34 8.38
N LEU A 10 7.64 2.25 9.72
CA LEU A 10 6.79 1.35 10.50
C LEU A 10 5.31 1.74 10.39
N GLU A 11 5.00 3.02 10.51
CA GLU A 11 3.62 3.53 10.37
C GLU A 11 3.09 3.33 8.96
N ALA A 12 3.89 3.65 7.93
CA ALA A 12 3.52 3.41 6.53
C ALA A 12 3.28 1.91 6.24
N SER A 13 4.12 1.03 6.80
CA SER A 13 3.95 -0.42 6.69
C SER A 13 2.63 -0.89 7.33
N ARG A 14 2.30 -0.40 8.54
CA ARG A 14 1.03 -0.70 9.21
C ARG A 14 -0.19 -0.20 8.43
N LEU A 15 -0.12 1.00 7.86
CA LEU A 15 -1.19 1.56 7.03
C LEU A 15 -1.37 0.78 5.74
N THR A 16 -0.27 0.33 5.13
CA THR A 16 -0.29 -0.51 3.94
C THR A 16 -0.94 -1.87 4.24
N GLU A 17 -0.60 -2.49 5.36
CA GLU A 17 -1.22 -3.73 5.81
C GLU A 17 -2.73 -3.55 6.07
N PHE A 18 -3.12 -2.48 6.74
CA PHE A 18 -4.53 -2.13 6.93
C PHE A 18 -5.24 -1.95 5.58
N PHE A 19 -4.61 -1.24 4.63
CA PHE A 19 -5.17 -1.02 3.31
C PHE A 19 -5.40 -2.33 2.57
N ILE A 20 -4.41 -3.23 2.54
CA ILE A 20 -4.52 -4.52 1.88
C ILE A 20 -5.61 -5.39 2.51
N LEU A 21 -5.63 -5.49 3.85
CA LEU A 21 -6.50 -6.42 4.56
C LEU A 21 -7.94 -5.95 4.74
N ARG A 22 -8.18 -4.63 4.83
CA ARG A 22 -9.51 -4.11 5.20
C ARG A 22 -10.30 -3.49 4.07
N THR A 23 -9.66 -3.08 2.97
CA THR A 23 -10.37 -2.42 1.88
C THR A 23 -10.88 -3.39 0.82
N GLY A 24 -10.21 -4.52 0.62
CA GLY A 24 -10.50 -5.43 -0.49
C GLY A 24 -10.31 -4.79 -1.88
N MET A 25 -9.60 -3.66 -1.96
CA MET A 25 -9.33 -2.91 -3.20
C MET A 25 -8.04 -3.35 -3.91
N THR A 26 -7.34 -4.33 -3.34
CA THR A 26 -6.05 -4.81 -3.86
C THR A 26 -6.23 -6.17 -4.52
N ALA A 27 -5.24 -6.59 -5.33
CA ALA A 27 -5.20 -7.91 -5.94
C ALA A 27 -5.15 -9.06 -4.91
N PHE A 28 -4.97 -8.76 -3.62
CA PHE A 28 -5.11 -9.72 -2.53
C PHE A 28 -6.51 -10.34 -2.47
N GLY A 29 -7.51 -9.63 -2.97
CA GLY A 29 -8.89 -10.09 -3.09
C GLY A 29 -9.86 -9.29 -2.21
N LYS A 30 -11.16 -9.55 -2.37
CA LYS A 30 -12.25 -8.86 -1.67
C LYS A 30 -12.44 -9.29 -0.21
N ALA A 31 -11.66 -10.26 0.27
CA ALA A 31 -11.81 -10.77 1.63
C ALA A 31 -11.28 -9.75 2.65
N CYS A 32 -12.09 -9.45 3.66
CA CYS A 32 -11.70 -8.57 4.76
C CYS A 32 -11.12 -9.38 5.91
N TYR A 33 -9.88 -9.08 6.31
CA TYR A 33 -9.23 -9.67 7.48
C TYR A 33 -9.06 -8.61 8.56
N ARG A 34 -9.35 -8.97 9.82
CA ARG A 34 -9.25 -8.00 10.92
C ARG A 34 -7.80 -7.84 11.35
N ASN A 35 -7.09 -8.96 11.45
CA ASN A 35 -5.69 -9.07 11.87
C ASN A 35 -4.93 -10.13 11.05
N ASN A 36 -3.59 -10.11 11.14
CA ASN A 36 -2.73 -11.15 10.55
C ASN A 36 -3.03 -12.57 11.03
N HIS A 37 -3.54 -12.73 12.25
CA HIS A 37 -3.91 -14.03 12.80
C HIS A 37 -5.13 -14.66 12.11
N ASP A 38 -5.95 -13.86 11.43
CA ASP A 38 -7.13 -14.35 10.70
C ASP A 38 -6.76 -14.90 9.32
N LEU A 39 -5.51 -14.69 8.88
CA LEU A 39 -5.02 -15.16 7.60
C LEU A 39 -4.65 -16.64 7.66
N VAL A 40 -4.99 -17.34 6.58
CA VAL A 40 -4.43 -18.66 6.30
C VAL A 40 -2.91 -18.51 6.17
N PRO A 41 -2.09 -19.38 6.77
CA PRO A 41 -0.62 -19.26 6.75
C PRO A 41 -0.03 -19.05 5.33
N ASN A 42 -0.63 -19.67 4.32
CA ASN A 42 -0.20 -19.56 2.92
C ASN A 42 -0.43 -18.17 2.30
N LEU A 43 -1.25 -17.32 2.92
CA LEU A 43 -1.51 -15.95 2.48
C LEU A 43 -0.57 -14.93 3.12
N ALA A 44 0.11 -15.28 4.22
CA ALA A 44 1.04 -14.38 4.90
C ALA A 44 2.17 -13.91 3.97
N ALA A 45 2.80 -14.84 3.23
CA ALA A 45 3.85 -14.50 2.27
C ALA A 45 3.36 -13.60 1.12
N LYS A 46 2.08 -13.72 0.72
CA LYS A 46 1.47 -12.86 -0.30
C LYS A 46 1.18 -11.46 0.22
N LEU A 47 0.76 -11.36 1.48
CA LEU A 47 0.57 -10.08 2.16
C LEU A 47 1.89 -9.33 2.28
N GLU A 48 2.97 -10.01 2.68
CA GLU A 48 4.30 -9.42 2.77
C GLU A 48 4.79 -8.92 1.41
N ALA A 49 4.68 -9.73 0.35
CA ALA A 49 5.09 -9.32 -0.99
C ALA A 49 4.32 -8.11 -1.52
N LEU A 50 2.99 -8.06 -1.31
CA LEU A 50 2.20 -6.88 -1.68
C LEU A 50 2.61 -5.66 -0.87
N ARG A 51 2.79 -5.82 0.45
CA ARG A 51 3.22 -4.74 1.33
C ARG A 51 4.57 -4.17 0.86
N ASP A 52 5.51 -5.03 0.50
CA ASP A 52 6.81 -4.62 0.00
C ASP A 52 6.71 -3.88 -1.34
N GLU A 53 5.82 -4.30 -2.25
CA GLU A 53 5.58 -3.58 -3.51
C GLU A 53 4.96 -2.19 -3.32
N TYR A 54 3.99 -2.05 -2.42
CA TYR A 54 3.44 -0.74 -2.08
C TYR A 54 4.47 0.16 -1.41
N MET A 55 5.27 -0.39 -0.48
CA MET A 55 6.35 0.35 0.17
C MET A 55 7.42 0.79 -0.85
N ARG A 56 7.80 -0.09 -1.78
CA ARG A 56 8.70 0.23 -2.89
C ARG A 56 8.16 1.40 -3.72
N PHE A 57 6.89 1.33 -4.10
CA PHE A 57 6.23 2.38 -4.88
C PHE A 57 6.19 3.71 -4.11
N ALA A 58 5.75 3.69 -2.85
CA ALA A 58 5.66 4.87 -2.01
C ALA A 58 7.02 5.56 -1.84
N VAL A 59 8.07 4.80 -1.51
CA VAL A 59 9.44 5.33 -1.37
C VAL A 59 9.95 5.87 -2.71
N GLY A 60 9.69 5.17 -3.82
CA GLY A 60 10.05 5.64 -5.16
C GLY A 60 9.37 6.96 -5.53
N LYS A 61 8.09 7.12 -5.18
CA LYS A 61 7.34 8.37 -5.37
C LYS A 61 7.86 9.49 -4.49
N CYS A 62 8.12 9.26 -3.20
CA CYS A 62 8.70 10.28 -2.33
C CYS A 62 10.06 10.74 -2.84
N LEU A 63 10.93 9.81 -3.29
CA LEU A 63 12.23 10.16 -3.87
C LEU A 63 12.09 11.00 -5.15
N SER A 64 11.13 10.66 -6.01
CA SER A 64 10.81 11.45 -7.20
C SER A 64 10.40 12.86 -6.83
N VAL A 65 9.49 13.03 -5.86
CA VAL A 65 9.06 14.36 -5.40
C VAL A 65 10.22 15.15 -4.83
N LEU A 66 11.06 14.54 -3.99
CA LEU A 66 12.24 15.22 -3.43
C LEU A 66 13.22 15.69 -4.51
N ARG A 67 13.43 14.89 -5.56
CA ARG A 67 14.29 15.29 -6.68
C ARG A 67 13.68 16.41 -7.52
N GLU A 68 12.37 16.38 -7.72
CA GLU A 68 11.66 17.43 -8.46
C GLU A 68 11.77 18.79 -7.78
N TYR A 69 11.68 18.78 -6.44
CA TYR A 69 11.73 19.98 -5.60
C TYR A 69 13.07 20.16 -4.87
N GLY A 70 14.16 19.56 -5.35
CA GLY A 70 15.44 19.55 -4.64
C GLY A 70 15.93 20.95 -4.24
N SER A 71 15.85 21.91 -5.17
CA SER A 71 16.23 23.30 -4.91
C SER A 71 15.41 23.94 -3.78
N ALA A 72 14.10 23.66 -3.71
CA ALA A 72 13.23 24.16 -2.65
C ALA A 72 13.58 23.55 -1.29
N VAL A 73 13.85 22.24 -1.27
CA VAL A 73 14.20 21.51 -0.05
C VAL A 73 15.55 21.99 0.51
N GLU A 74 16.54 22.24 -0.35
CA GLU A 74 17.82 22.81 0.05
C GLU A 74 17.65 24.19 0.68
N THR A 75 16.87 25.08 0.05
CA THR A 75 16.62 26.43 0.62
C THR A 75 15.89 26.36 1.96
N ILE A 76 14.91 25.48 2.10
CA ILE A 76 14.21 25.27 3.38
C ILE A 76 15.20 24.76 4.45
N THR A 77 16.08 23.85 4.08
CA THR A 77 17.07 23.25 4.98
C THR A 77 18.07 24.31 5.46
N ASP A 78 18.58 25.16 4.56
CA ASP A 78 19.49 26.25 4.91
C ASP A 78 18.85 27.23 5.90
N ILE A 79 17.57 27.59 5.67
CA ILE A 79 16.82 28.47 6.56
C ILE A 79 16.61 27.81 7.92
N LEU A 80 16.27 26.52 7.95
CA LEU A 80 16.07 25.77 9.20
C LEU A 80 17.38 25.62 9.99
N LEU A 81 18.52 25.41 9.33
CA LEU A 81 19.82 25.34 9.99
C LEU A 81 20.25 26.70 10.56
N GLY A 82 19.94 27.80 9.87
CA GLY A 82 20.30 29.15 10.32
C GLY A 82 19.37 29.72 11.40
N LYS A 83 18.05 29.54 11.24
CA LYS A 83 17.03 30.16 12.12
C LYS A 83 16.41 29.19 13.13
N GLY A 84 16.52 27.88 12.92
CA GLY A 84 15.89 26.83 13.73
C GLY A 84 14.40 26.59 13.45
N GLU A 85 13.72 27.57 12.84
CA GLU A 85 12.28 27.56 12.60
C GLU A 85 11.93 28.21 11.26
N ILE A 86 10.83 27.77 10.66
CA ILE A 86 10.29 28.34 9.42
C ILE A 86 8.75 28.30 9.45
N LYS A 87 8.11 29.36 8.93
CA LYS A 87 6.64 29.45 8.84
C LYS A 87 6.14 28.72 7.59
N ALA A 88 4.95 28.12 7.68
CA ALA A 88 4.38 27.40 6.54
C ALA A 88 4.10 28.27 5.31
N ALA A 89 3.75 29.55 5.51
CA ALA A 89 3.58 30.50 4.40
C ALA A 89 4.90 30.71 3.63
N GLU A 90 6.02 30.82 4.35
CA GLU A 90 7.35 30.98 3.75
C GLU A 90 7.76 29.74 2.97
N ILE A 91 7.49 28.54 3.51
CA ILE A 91 7.69 27.27 2.80
C ILE A 91 6.93 27.27 1.46
N TRP A 92 5.66 27.66 1.48
CA TRP A 92 4.84 27.65 0.27
C TRP A 92 5.35 28.63 -0.80
N ASP A 93 5.83 29.80 -0.38
CA ASP A 93 6.44 30.77 -1.27
C ASP A 93 7.76 30.26 -1.87
N ILE A 94 8.57 29.52 -1.09
CA ILE A 94 9.79 28.86 -1.59
C ILE A 94 9.44 27.85 -2.67
N TYR A 95 8.46 26.97 -2.43
CA TYR A 95 8.03 25.98 -3.43
C TYR A 95 7.52 26.61 -4.73
N LYS A 96 6.84 27.76 -4.66
CA LYS A 96 6.36 28.49 -5.85
C LYS A 96 7.48 29.15 -6.65
N ARG A 97 8.53 29.63 -5.97
CA ARG A 97 9.65 30.35 -6.58
C ARG A 97 10.72 29.41 -7.11
N ALA A 98 10.88 28.24 -6.49
CA ALA A 98 11.92 27.29 -6.83
C ALA A 98 11.71 26.68 -8.23
N PRO A 99 12.79 26.48 -9.00
CA PRO A 99 12.70 25.76 -10.26
C PRO A 99 12.31 24.30 -10.02
N ARG A 100 11.38 23.79 -10.82
CA ARG A 100 10.96 22.38 -10.79
C ARG A 100 11.69 21.60 -11.86
N ILE A 101 12.29 20.47 -11.49
CA ILE A 101 12.97 19.58 -12.43
C ILE A 101 12.08 18.35 -12.65
N PRO A 102 11.38 18.24 -13.79
CA PRO A 102 10.49 17.12 -14.05
C PRO A 102 11.21 15.78 -13.88
N GLN A 103 10.62 14.88 -13.10
CA GLN A 103 11.15 13.53 -12.93
C GLN A 103 10.47 12.55 -13.88
N PRO A 104 11.17 11.48 -14.29
CA PRO A 104 10.55 10.42 -15.07
C PRO A 104 9.42 9.77 -14.28
N ALA A 105 8.41 9.28 -14.98
CA ALA A 105 7.32 8.53 -14.36
C ALA A 105 7.89 7.29 -13.65
N GLY A 106 7.75 7.25 -12.33
CA GLY A 106 8.16 6.08 -11.54
C GLY A 106 7.34 4.84 -11.89
N ASN A 107 7.96 3.66 -11.73
CA ASN A 107 7.32 2.37 -12.00
C ASN A 107 6.02 2.24 -11.19
N PRO A 108 4.88 1.92 -11.82
CA PRO A 108 3.61 1.73 -11.12
C PRO A 108 3.66 0.54 -10.15
N VAL A 109 2.63 0.44 -9.31
CA VAL A 109 2.43 -0.74 -8.46
C VAL A 109 2.06 -1.92 -9.37
N ASP A 110 2.82 -3.01 -9.28
CA ASP A 110 2.52 -4.28 -9.96
C ASP A 110 2.08 -5.33 -8.93
N GLU A 111 0.82 -5.23 -8.53
CA GLU A 111 0.24 -6.13 -7.51
C GLU A 111 0.22 -7.58 -7.98
N TYR A 112 -0.01 -7.80 -9.28
CA TYR A 112 -0.09 -9.14 -9.85
C TYR A 112 1.29 -9.79 -9.93
N GLY A 113 2.32 -9.03 -10.33
CA GLY A 113 3.72 -9.45 -10.28
C GLY A 113 4.16 -9.83 -8.86
N ALA A 114 3.81 -9.02 -7.86
CA ALA A 114 4.07 -9.29 -6.45
C ALA A 114 3.51 -10.65 -6.00
N LEU A 115 2.24 -10.89 -6.35
CA LEU A 115 1.52 -12.09 -5.95
C LEU A 115 1.99 -13.34 -6.70
N ILE A 116 2.35 -13.22 -7.98
CA ILE A 116 2.98 -14.32 -8.73
C ILE A 116 4.33 -14.67 -8.10
N TYR A 117 5.14 -13.66 -7.76
CA TYR A 117 6.44 -13.86 -7.16
C TYR A 117 6.33 -14.60 -5.81
N ALA A 118 5.41 -14.16 -4.94
CA ALA A 118 5.11 -14.84 -3.68
C ALA A 118 4.49 -16.24 -3.87
N GLY A 119 3.71 -16.44 -4.92
CA GLY A 119 3.04 -17.72 -5.24
C GLY A 119 3.95 -18.77 -5.89
N ARG A 120 5.12 -18.40 -6.40
CA ARG A 120 6.03 -19.31 -7.13
C ARG A 120 6.89 -20.23 -6.26
N TRP A 121 6.84 -20.13 -4.94
CA TRP A 121 7.55 -21.05 -4.03
C TRP A 121 6.75 -22.32 -3.66
N GLY A 122 5.70 -22.63 -4.43
CA GLY A 122 4.83 -23.79 -4.25
C GLY A 122 4.99 -24.92 -5.28
N ILE A 123 6.07 -24.96 -6.08
CA ILE A 123 6.42 -26.19 -6.82
C ILE A 123 7.59 -26.88 -6.10
N HIS A 124 7.31 -27.41 -4.92
CA HIS A 124 8.06 -28.55 -4.39
C HIS A 124 7.33 -29.82 -4.88
N GLY A 125 7.61 -30.23 -6.11
CA GLY A 125 6.93 -31.37 -6.71
C GLY A 125 7.46 -31.69 -8.10
N ILE A 126 8.12 -32.84 -8.18
CA ILE A 126 8.67 -33.55 -9.34
C ILE A 126 7.81 -33.41 -10.59
N THR A 127 8.47 -33.24 -11.74
CA THR A 127 7.92 -33.30 -13.10
C THR A 127 6.95 -34.48 -13.30
N VAL A 128 5.65 -34.25 -13.18
CA VAL A 128 4.61 -35.14 -13.70
C VAL A 128 3.58 -34.28 -14.42
N HIS A 129 3.06 -34.77 -15.55
CA HIS A 129 2.16 -34.03 -16.43
C HIS A 129 0.76 -33.89 -15.79
N GLY A 130 0.57 -32.87 -14.95
CA GLY A 130 -0.71 -32.49 -14.36
C GLY A 130 -1.27 -31.21 -14.97
N ARG A 131 -2.57 -31.19 -15.28
CA ARG A 131 -3.26 -30.05 -15.88
C ARG A 131 -3.46 -28.95 -14.83
N VAL A 132 -2.77 -27.82 -14.96
CA VAL A 132 -2.87 -26.67 -14.03
C VAL A 132 -3.94 -25.70 -14.54
N THR A 133 -4.92 -25.38 -13.69
CA THR A 133 -5.92 -24.35 -13.99
C THR A 133 -5.58 -23.11 -13.17
N PHE A 134 -5.13 -22.04 -13.84
CA PHE A 134 -4.88 -20.75 -13.20
C PHE A 134 -6.18 -19.93 -13.21
N ALA A 135 -6.72 -19.64 -12.03
CA ALA A 135 -7.77 -18.64 -11.86
C ALA A 135 -7.25 -17.55 -10.91
N PRO A 136 -7.18 -16.28 -11.34
CA PRO A 136 -6.73 -15.18 -10.47
C PRO A 136 -7.71 -15.03 -9.29
N GLY A 137 -7.17 -14.97 -8.08
CA GLY A 137 -7.96 -14.85 -6.83
C GLY A 137 -8.20 -16.16 -6.08
N ASN A 138 -7.85 -17.31 -6.65
CA ASN A 138 -7.80 -18.58 -5.93
C ASN A 138 -6.34 -19.00 -5.74
N VAL A 139 -5.97 -19.47 -4.55
CA VAL A 139 -4.74 -20.25 -4.40
C VAL A 139 -4.94 -21.48 -5.28
N GLY A 140 -4.39 -21.45 -6.49
CA GLY A 140 -4.40 -22.59 -7.38
C GLY A 140 -3.67 -23.72 -6.69
N PHE A 141 -4.41 -24.61 -6.04
CA PHE A 141 -3.89 -25.92 -5.73
C PHE A 141 -3.54 -26.56 -7.07
N SER A 142 -2.26 -26.80 -7.32
CA SER A 142 -1.84 -27.82 -8.28
C SER A 142 -2.20 -29.16 -7.66
N THR A 143 -3.48 -29.54 -7.73
CA THR A 143 -3.91 -30.86 -7.30
C THR A 143 -3.39 -31.87 -8.32
N PHE A 144 -2.25 -32.49 -8.04
CA PHE A 144 -1.85 -33.71 -8.72
C PHE A 144 -2.79 -34.82 -8.27
N GLY A 145 -3.71 -35.23 -9.14
CA GLY A 145 -4.57 -36.40 -8.91
C GLY A 145 -5.65 -36.28 -7.83
N ALA A 146 -5.88 -35.12 -7.21
CA ALA A 146 -7.01 -34.99 -6.30
C ALA A 146 -8.32 -34.92 -7.09
N PRO A 147 -9.35 -35.71 -6.73
CA PRO A 147 -10.65 -35.63 -7.38
C PRO A 147 -11.19 -34.20 -7.25
N ARG A 148 -11.73 -33.65 -8.35
CA ARG A 148 -12.41 -32.34 -8.30
C ARG A 148 -13.45 -32.40 -7.18
N PRO A 149 -13.54 -31.40 -6.30
CA PRO A 149 -14.61 -31.38 -5.31
C PRO A 149 -15.95 -31.49 -6.07
N MET A 150 -16.64 -32.62 -5.90
CA MET A 150 -17.86 -32.95 -6.66
C MET A 150 -19.01 -31.98 -6.36
N SER A 151 -18.87 -31.17 -5.32
CA SER A 151 -19.77 -30.07 -5.01
C SER A 151 -18.96 -28.78 -4.87
N THR A 152 -18.89 -28.00 -5.94
CA THR A 152 -18.78 -26.55 -5.74
C THR A 152 -20.04 -26.12 -5.02
N LYS A 153 -19.96 -25.77 -3.73
CA LYS A 153 -21.10 -25.14 -3.05
C LYS A 153 -21.37 -23.84 -3.79
N ILE A 154 -22.45 -23.81 -4.57
CA ILE A 154 -22.91 -22.60 -5.23
C ILE A 154 -23.35 -21.67 -4.11
N VAL A 155 -22.55 -20.65 -3.87
CA VAL A 155 -22.88 -19.59 -2.91
C VAL A 155 -24.11 -18.89 -3.44
N SER A 156 -25.16 -18.78 -2.64
CA SER A 156 -26.42 -18.17 -3.06
C SER A 156 -26.21 -16.68 -3.38
N ASP A 157 -26.98 -16.15 -4.34
CA ASP A 157 -26.96 -14.73 -4.68
C ASP A 157 -27.26 -13.84 -3.48
N ALA A 158 -28.07 -14.32 -2.53
CA ALA A 158 -28.35 -13.62 -1.29
C ALA A 158 -27.10 -13.47 -0.42
N THR A 159 -26.24 -14.50 -0.37
CA THR A 159 -24.96 -14.45 0.34
C THR A 159 -23.97 -13.51 -0.34
N TRP A 160 -23.94 -13.49 -1.68
CA TRP A 160 -23.13 -12.52 -2.42
C TRP A 160 -23.59 -11.08 -2.17
N LYS A 161 -24.90 -10.82 -2.18
CA LYS A 161 -25.44 -9.50 -1.84
C LYS A 161 -25.07 -9.04 -0.43
N LEU A 162 -25.10 -9.95 0.56
CA LEU A 162 -24.66 -9.61 1.92
C LEU A 162 -23.18 -9.22 1.98
N ILE A 163 -22.33 -9.86 1.19
CA ILE A 163 -20.91 -9.53 1.08
C ILE A 163 -20.74 -8.17 0.40
N ASP A 164 -21.45 -7.94 -0.70
CA ASP A 164 -21.41 -6.66 -1.43
C ASP A 164 -21.92 -5.50 -0.55
N ASP A 165 -23.05 -5.67 0.15
CA ASP A 165 -23.60 -4.66 1.07
C ASP A 165 -22.64 -4.35 2.22
N ALA A 166 -21.99 -5.39 2.78
CA ALA A 166 -20.98 -5.21 3.82
C ALA A 166 -19.75 -4.46 3.29
N TRP A 167 -19.36 -4.72 2.05
CA TRP A 167 -18.24 -4.05 1.38
C TRP A 167 -18.56 -2.60 1.09
N ASP A 168 -19.72 -2.30 0.50
CA ASP A 168 -20.19 -0.95 0.20
C ASP A 168 -20.28 -0.08 1.46
N LYS A 169 -20.84 -0.63 2.54
CA LYS A 169 -20.90 0.05 3.84
C LYS A 169 -19.50 0.36 4.37
N ARG A 170 -18.56 -0.57 4.24
CA ARG A 170 -17.18 -0.37 4.72
C ARG A 170 -16.43 0.66 3.90
N ILE A 171 -16.66 0.72 2.60
CA ILE A 171 -16.11 1.77 1.72
C ILE A 171 -16.63 3.14 2.15
N GLN A 172 -17.92 3.25 2.45
CA GLN A 172 -18.50 4.50 2.95
C GLN A 172 -17.83 4.90 4.27
N GLU A 173 -17.71 3.99 5.24
CA GLU A 173 -17.03 4.27 6.51
C GLU A 173 -15.58 4.74 6.32
N LEU A 174 -14.82 4.11 5.41
CA LEU A 174 -13.44 4.51 5.10
C LEU A 174 -13.37 5.89 4.42
N ARG A 175 -14.33 6.18 3.54
CA ARG A 175 -14.43 7.48 2.87
C ARG A 175 -14.76 8.59 3.87
N ASP A 176 -15.64 8.30 4.81
CA ASP A 176 -16.03 9.21 5.89
C ASP A 176 -14.87 9.44 6.86
N GLU A 177 -14.12 8.39 7.22
CA GLU A 177 -12.92 8.53 8.06
C GLU A 177 -11.81 9.30 7.33
N SER A 178 -11.58 9.03 6.05
CA SER A 178 -10.60 9.76 5.25
C SER A 178 -10.98 11.23 5.08
N SER A 179 -12.26 11.53 4.84
CA SER A 179 -12.71 12.92 4.72
C SER A 179 -12.59 13.67 6.05
N ARG A 180 -12.87 13.03 7.19
CA ARG A 180 -12.61 13.60 8.51
C ARG A 180 -11.12 13.89 8.74
N LYS A 181 -10.23 12.94 8.44
CA LYS A 181 -8.76 13.17 8.54
C LYS A 181 -8.30 14.31 7.63
N ILE A 182 -8.83 14.41 6.42
CA ILE A 182 -8.54 15.53 5.51
C ILE A 182 -9.05 16.86 6.09
N GLU A 183 -10.19 16.88 6.78
CA GLU A 183 -10.69 18.07 7.46
C GLU A 183 -9.86 18.46 8.68
N GLU A 184 -9.36 17.48 9.45
CA GLU A 184 -8.41 17.70 10.54
C GLU A 184 -7.06 18.22 9.99
N GLU A 185 -6.57 17.68 8.87
CA GLU A 185 -5.35 18.16 8.19
C GLU A 185 -5.51 19.51 7.46
N LYS A 186 -6.74 20.01 7.28
CA LYS A 186 -6.96 21.39 6.80
C LYS A 186 -6.60 22.43 7.86
N GLU A 187 -6.42 22.05 9.13
CA GLU A 187 -5.78 22.93 10.11
C GLU A 187 -4.35 23.20 9.67
N LYS A 188 -4.12 24.41 9.12
CA LYS A 188 -2.83 24.77 8.55
C LYS A 188 -1.75 24.71 9.63
N PRO A 189 -0.73 23.84 9.49
CA PRO A 189 0.42 23.90 10.40
C PRO A 189 1.03 25.29 10.28
N GLN A 190 1.13 26.01 11.40
CA GLN A 190 1.59 27.41 11.37
C GLN A 190 3.13 27.49 11.36
N LEU A 191 3.79 26.52 11.98
CA LEU A 191 5.21 26.53 12.27
C LEU A 191 5.83 25.14 12.06
N LEU A 192 7.00 25.09 11.44
CA LEU A 192 7.86 23.91 11.38
C LEU A 192 9.14 24.18 12.15
N MET A 193 9.45 23.32 13.13
CA MET A 193 10.66 23.37 13.94
C MET A 193 11.67 22.32 13.47
N ALA A 194 12.96 22.66 13.52
CA ALA A 194 14.05 21.75 13.15
C ALA A 194 14.10 20.48 14.00
N SER A 195 13.68 20.54 15.27
CA SER A 195 13.65 19.40 16.20
C SER A 195 12.74 18.25 15.78
N HIS A 196 11.80 18.47 14.85
CA HIS A 196 10.94 17.41 14.33
C HIS A 196 11.65 16.50 13.30
N PHE A 197 12.84 16.87 12.84
CA PHE A 197 13.61 16.14 11.82
C PHE A 197 14.86 15.43 12.36
N LEU A 198 15.25 15.70 13.61
CA LEU A 198 16.35 15.06 14.34
C LEU A 198 15.84 13.87 15.16
#